data_AF-A0A286C4B2-F1
#
_entry.id   AF-A0A286C4B2-F1
#
_cell.length_a   1.000
_cell.length_b   1.000
_cell.length_c   1.000
_cell.angle_alpha   90.00
_cell.angle_beta   90.00
_cell.angle_gamma   90.00
#
_symmetry.space_group_name_H-M   'P 1'
#
loop_
_entity.id
_entity.type
_entity.pdbx_description
1 polymer ?
#
loop_
_entity_poly.entity_id
_entity_poly.type
_entity_poly.pdbx_seq_one_letter_code
_entity_poly.pdbx_strand_id
1 'polypeptide(L)'
;MKIGITETVIEYPGGDLTAWKIGEKKKLLEGHIPPGDVFNQPTYHFGEYFVLNYFMKARWLGYRFYALGEWEPNNPKVLEGRKKIEEIFAKQKLAEFRRQRALSGYAGGKGEPDLFLYMESGPTLFLEIKKEGDNVAPAQLTCLAQIKSILEADVGIVYLAKYGQQYKAKTYELDLETFVGHPQVA
;
A
#
# COMPACT_ATOMS: atom_id res chain seq x y z
N MET A 1 -3.39 7.97 21.35
CA MET A 1 -2.84 9.08 20.53
C MET A 1 -3.50 9.03 19.18
N LYS A 2 -4.05 10.14 18.69
CA LYS A 2 -4.73 10.22 17.41
C LYS A 2 -3.93 11.04 16.42
N ILE A 3 -3.87 10.60 15.16
CA ILE A 3 -3.19 11.32 14.07
C ILE A 3 -4.12 11.44 12.86
N GLY A 4 -4.00 12.54 12.12
CA GLY A 4 -4.67 12.73 10.83
C GLY A 4 -3.78 12.30 9.67
N ILE A 5 -4.34 11.58 8.70
CA ILE A 5 -3.70 11.28 7.41
C ILE A 5 -4.57 11.84 6.28
N THR A 6 -4.02 12.76 5.49
CA THR A 6 -4.68 13.30 4.31
C THR A 6 -4.19 12.55 3.07
N GLU A 7 -5.12 12.21 2.17
CA GLU A 7 -4.76 11.56 0.91
C GLU A 7 -3.77 12.39 0.12
N THR A 8 -2.73 11.74 -0.39
CA THR A 8 -1.89 12.32 -1.44
C THR A 8 -2.55 12.08 -2.78
N VAL A 9 -2.94 13.14 -3.47
CA VAL A 9 -3.54 13.04 -4.80
C VAL A 9 -2.41 12.99 -5.83
N ILE A 10 -2.35 11.90 -6.59
CA ILE A 10 -1.42 11.75 -7.71
C ILE A 10 -2.25 11.65 -8.98
N GLU A 11 -1.96 12.54 -9.91
CA GLU A 11 -2.64 12.55 -11.20
C GLU A 11 -1.93 11.65 -12.22
N TYR A 12 -2.72 11.00 -13.09
CA TYR A 12 -2.19 10.21 -14.20
C TYR A 12 -2.80 10.62 -15.56
N PRO A 13 -2.02 10.56 -16.66
CA PRO A 13 -2.56 10.73 -18.00
C PRO A 13 -3.56 9.62 -18.32
N GLY A 14 -4.74 9.98 -18.83
CA GLY A 14 -5.76 9.00 -19.21
C GLY A 14 -5.26 7.95 -20.22
N GLY A 15 -4.32 8.33 -21.09
CA GLY A 15 -3.67 7.43 -22.03
C GLY A 15 -2.85 6.32 -21.38
N ASP A 16 -2.34 6.53 -20.16
CA ASP A 16 -1.47 5.55 -19.47
C ASP A 16 -2.26 4.32 -19.02
N LEU A 17 -3.48 4.51 -18.53
CA LEU A 17 -4.37 3.39 -18.21
C LEU A 17 -4.77 2.61 -19.46
N THR A 18 -5.03 3.31 -20.57
CA THR A 18 -5.36 2.68 -21.85
C THR A 18 -4.19 1.86 -22.37
N ALA A 19 -2.99 2.45 -22.43
CA ALA A 19 -1.75 1.79 -22.84
C ALA A 19 -1.48 0.55 -21.97
N TRP A 20 -1.63 0.68 -20.65
CA TRP A 20 -1.47 -0.42 -19.71
C TRP A 20 -2.42 -1.60 -19.98
N LYS A 21 -3.70 -1.31 -20.25
CA LYS A 21 -4.74 -2.30 -20.56
C LYS A 21 -4.44 -3.06 -21.85
N ILE A 22 -3.88 -2.40 -22.87
CA ILE A 22 -3.55 -3.04 -24.16
C ILE A 22 -2.16 -3.71 -24.19
N GLY A 23 -1.44 -3.73 -23.06
CA GLY A 23 -0.18 -4.47 -22.92
C GLY A 23 1.09 -3.63 -22.94
N GLU A 24 0.99 -2.31 -23.13
CA GLU A 24 2.13 -1.39 -23.12
C GLU A 24 2.58 -1.04 -21.69
N LYS A 25 3.05 -2.05 -20.97
CA LYS A 25 3.40 -1.93 -19.54
C LYS A 25 4.83 -1.43 -19.30
N LYS A 26 5.68 -1.43 -20.33
CA LYS A 26 7.11 -1.05 -20.25
C LYS A 26 7.32 0.32 -19.61
N LYS A 27 6.43 1.28 -19.88
CA LYS A 27 6.48 2.65 -19.33
C LYS A 27 6.45 2.70 -17.80
N LEU A 28 5.74 1.77 -17.16
CA LEU A 28 5.57 1.73 -15.70
C LEU A 28 6.41 0.64 -15.02
N LEU A 29 7.02 -0.24 -15.81
CA LEU A 29 7.76 -1.37 -15.28
C LEU A 29 9.27 -1.13 -15.19
N GLU A 30 9.86 -0.19 -15.96
CA GLU A 30 11.29 0.19 -15.90
C GLU A 30 12.26 -1.00 -15.63
N GLY A 31 12.06 -2.15 -16.30
CA GLY A 31 12.90 -3.35 -16.15
C GLY A 31 12.40 -4.42 -15.16
N HIS A 32 11.32 -4.16 -14.41
CA HIS A 32 10.64 -5.13 -13.56
C HIS A 32 9.75 -6.05 -14.40
N ILE A 33 9.81 -7.35 -14.15
CA ILE A 33 8.90 -8.33 -14.76
C ILE A 33 7.84 -8.67 -13.70
N PRO A 34 6.61 -8.13 -13.80
CA PRO A 34 5.58 -8.43 -12.83
C PRO A 34 5.11 -9.89 -12.99
N PRO A 35 4.58 -10.53 -11.94
CA PRO A 35 3.95 -11.85 -12.04
C PRO A 35 2.84 -11.86 -13.11
N GLY A 36 2.60 -13.04 -13.72
CA GLY A 36 1.61 -13.22 -14.80
C GLY A 36 0.22 -12.66 -14.48
N ASP A 37 -0.22 -12.71 -13.22
CA ASP A 37 -1.52 -12.21 -12.78
C ASP A 37 -1.72 -10.70 -13.02
N VAL A 38 -0.63 -9.92 -13.02
CA VAL A 38 -0.67 -8.48 -13.34
C VAL A 38 -1.16 -8.25 -14.77
N PHE A 39 -0.94 -9.21 -15.66
CA PHE A 39 -1.45 -9.17 -17.02
C PHE A 39 -2.92 -9.55 -17.12
N ASN A 40 -3.44 -10.33 -16.17
CA ASN A 40 -4.83 -10.82 -16.16
C ASN A 40 -5.81 -9.82 -15.54
N GLN A 41 -5.35 -8.92 -14.66
CA GLN A 41 -6.19 -7.89 -14.02
C GLN A 41 -5.60 -6.48 -14.18
N PRO A 42 -5.46 -5.98 -15.42
CA PRO A 42 -4.73 -4.74 -15.69
C PRO A 42 -5.36 -3.52 -15.01
N THR A 43 -6.69 -3.43 -14.92
CA THR A 43 -7.35 -2.30 -14.25
C THR A 43 -7.07 -2.25 -12.75
N TYR A 44 -6.95 -3.43 -12.11
CA TYR A 44 -6.69 -3.53 -10.68
C TYR A 44 -5.24 -3.10 -10.39
N HIS A 45 -4.29 -3.69 -11.11
CA HIS A 45 -2.87 -3.47 -10.87
C HIS A 45 -2.29 -2.16 -11.44
N PHE A 46 -3.01 -1.45 -12.31
CA PHE A 46 -2.51 -0.20 -12.88
C PHE A 46 -2.08 0.79 -11.79
N GLY A 47 -2.94 1.01 -10.78
CA GLY A 47 -2.70 2.04 -9.79
C GLY A 47 -1.46 1.77 -8.94
N GLU A 48 -1.30 0.51 -8.55
CA GLU A 48 -0.18 0.02 -7.76
C GLU A 48 1.16 0.23 -8.46
N TYR A 49 1.25 -0.17 -9.73
CA TYR A 49 2.48 0.00 -10.50
C TYR A 49 2.72 1.46 -10.89
N PHE A 50 1.67 2.25 -11.11
CA PHE A 50 1.80 3.68 -11.36
C PHE A 50 2.41 4.41 -10.14
N VAL A 51 1.86 4.15 -8.95
CA VAL A 51 2.36 4.75 -7.70
C VAL A 51 3.75 4.22 -7.37
N LEU A 52 4.01 2.92 -7.52
CA LEU A 52 5.34 2.36 -7.31
C LEU A 52 6.38 3.07 -8.19
N ASN A 53 6.09 3.20 -9.49
CA ASN A 53 6.98 3.91 -10.42
C ASN A 53 7.15 5.40 -10.07
N TYR A 54 6.08 6.07 -9.59
CA TYR A 54 6.16 7.45 -9.12
C TYR A 54 7.17 7.59 -7.96
N PHE A 55 7.09 6.70 -6.97
CA PHE A 55 7.99 6.72 -5.81
C PHE A 55 9.42 6.25 -6.16
N MET A 56 9.58 5.34 -7.12
CA MET A 56 10.90 4.92 -7.61
C MET A 56 11.72 6.07 -8.20
N LYS A 57 11.07 7.01 -8.89
CA LYS A 57 11.73 8.24 -9.38
C LYS A 57 12.24 9.13 -8.25
N ALA A 58 11.67 9.01 -7.05
CA ALA A 58 12.12 9.65 -5.82
C ALA A 58 13.05 8.73 -4.97
N ARG A 59 13.65 7.71 -5.60
CA ARG A 59 14.62 6.76 -5.00
C ARG A 59 14.06 5.83 -3.92
N TRP A 60 12.75 5.64 -3.88
CA TRP A 60 12.17 4.55 -3.10
C TRP A 60 12.31 3.23 -3.86
N LEU A 61 12.55 2.15 -3.13
CA LEU A 61 12.40 0.78 -3.59
C LEU A 61 11.12 0.22 -2.97
N GLY A 62 10.55 -0.85 -3.54
CA GLY A 62 9.35 -1.40 -2.94
C GLY A 62 8.73 -2.60 -3.65
N TYR A 63 7.68 -3.10 -3.02
CA TYR A 63 6.96 -4.31 -3.40
C TYR A 63 5.47 -4.03 -3.42
N ARG A 64 4.82 -4.42 -4.52
CA ARG A 64 3.36 -4.60 -4.56
C ARG A 64 2.95 -5.92 -3.90
N PHE A 65 3.70 -6.98 -4.17
CA PHE A 65 3.45 -8.29 -3.59
C PHE A 65 4.34 -8.49 -2.37
N TYR A 66 3.72 -8.42 -1.19
CA TYR A 66 4.35 -8.67 0.09
C TYR A 66 3.28 -9.18 1.05
N ALA A 67 3.69 -9.62 2.24
CA ALA A 67 2.77 -10.01 3.29
C ALA A 67 3.38 -9.68 4.67
N LEU A 68 2.66 -8.90 5.47
CA LEU A 68 3.02 -8.58 6.86
C LEU A 68 2.56 -9.68 7.82
N GLY A 69 1.34 -10.19 7.61
CA GLY A 69 0.77 -11.33 8.32
C GLY A 69 1.36 -12.67 7.88
N GLU A 70 0.88 -13.77 8.48
CA GLU A 70 1.35 -15.14 8.17
C GLU A 70 0.49 -15.84 7.09
N TRP A 71 -0.31 -15.06 6.37
CA TRP A 71 -1.10 -15.57 5.25
C TRP A 71 -0.23 -15.87 4.04
N GLU A 72 -0.64 -16.87 3.25
CA GLU A 72 0.07 -17.30 2.04
C GLU A 72 1.59 -17.53 2.22
N PRO A 73 2.02 -18.32 3.22
CA PRO A 73 3.44 -18.46 3.58
C PRO A 73 4.30 -19.05 2.45
N ASN A 74 3.68 -19.79 1.52
CA ASN A 74 4.33 -20.45 0.40
C ASN A 74 4.01 -19.81 -0.96
N ASN A 75 3.31 -18.66 -1.00
CA ASN A 75 3.02 -18.00 -2.28
C ASN A 75 4.28 -17.31 -2.80
N PRO A 76 4.87 -17.76 -3.93
CA PRO A 76 6.12 -17.21 -4.44
C PRO A 76 6.05 -15.71 -4.74
N LYS A 77 4.86 -15.16 -5.00
CA LYS A 77 4.68 -13.73 -5.31
C LYS A 77 5.07 -12.83 -4.14
N VAL A 78 4.80 -13.26 -2.91
CA VAL A 78 4.98 -12.41 -1.72
C VAL A 78 6.27 -12.72 -0.96
N LEU A 79 7.00 -13.77 -1.34
CA LEU A 79 8.18 -14.23 -0.60
C LEU A 79 9.30 -13.18 -0.55
N GLU A 80 9.59 -12.51 -1.67
CA GLU A 80 10.63 -11.48 -1.69
C GLU A 80 10.27 -10.27 -0.82
N GLY A 81 9.03 -9.76 -0.96
CA GLY A 81 8.54 -8.67 -0.12
C GLY A 81 8.50 -9.03 1.36
N ARG A 82 8.06 -10.26 1.69
CA ARG A 82 8.06 -10.81 3.06
C ARG A 82 9.48 -10.86 3.62
N LYS A 83 10.44 -11.40 2.86
CA LYS A 83 11.84 -11.47 3.27
C LYS A 83 12.40 -10.07 3.54
N LYS A 84 12.11 -9.09 2.67
CA LYS A 84 12.56 -7.70 2.89
C LYS A 84 11.98 -7.10 4.18
N ILE A 85 10.71 -7.35 4.48
CA ILE A 85 10.06 -6.92 5.74
C ILE A 85 10.78 -7.53 6.95
N GLU A 86 11.12 -8.82 6.89
CA GLU A 86 11.83 -9.52 7.97
C GLU A 86 13.30 -9.07 8.14
N GLU A 87 13.91 -8.54 7.09
CA GLU A 87 15.23 -7.89 7.13
C GLU A 87 15.17 -6.50 7.78
N ILE A 88 14.10 -5.74 7.53
CA ILE A 88 13.96 -4.34 7.95
C ILE A 88 13.41 -4.21 9.38
N PHE A 89 12.40 -5.00 9.75
CA PHE A 89 11.72 -4.87 11.03
C PHE A 89 12.17 -5.92 12.04
N ALA A 90 12.31 -5.50 13.31
CA ALA A 90 12.64 -6.41 14.39
C ALA A 90 11.58 -7.52 14.54
N LYS A 91 12.04 -8.76 14.77
CA LYS A 91 11.17 -9.94 14.93
C LYS A 91 10.07 -9.74 15.97
N GLN A 92 10.39 -9.05 17.07
CA GLN A 92 9.44 -8.76 18.15
C GLN A 92 8.31 -7.82 17.69
N LYS A 93 8.64 -6.78 16.92
CA LYS A 93 7.64 -5.85 16.35
C LYS A 93 6.73 -6.56 15.35
N LEU A 94 7.29 -7.44 14.51
CA LEU A 94 6.52 -8.25 13.58
C LEU A 94 5.60 -9.25 14.30
N ALA A 95 6.09 -9.90 15.35
CA ALA A 95 5.28 -10.81 16.16
C ALA A 95 4.11 -10.06 16.85
N GLU A 96 4.37 -8.89 17.43
CA GLU A 96 3.33 -8.05 18.02
C GLU A 96 2.32 -7.58 16.97
N PHE A 97 2.78 -7.13 15.81
CA PHE A 97 1.90 -6.76 14.70
C PHE A 97 0.98 -7.92 14.32
N ARG A 98 1.54 -9.11 14.07
CA ARG A 98 0.79 -10.31 13.69
C ARG A 98 -0.23 -10.71 14.77
N ARG A 99 0.14 -10.61 16.05
CA ARG A 99 -0.77 -10.84 17.18
C ARG A 99 -1.95 -9.87 17.13
N GLN A 100 -1.71 -8.59 16.91
CA GLN A 100 -2.77 -7.58 16.81
C GLN A 100 -3.67 -7.80 15.59
N ARG A 101 -3.09 -8.21 14.45
CA ARG A 101 -3.88 -8.62 13.27
C ARG A 101 -4.83 -9.77 13.61
N ALA A 102 -4.39 -10.76 14.37
CA ALA A 102 -5.24 -11.87 14.80
C ALA A 102 -6.36 -11.41 15.76
N LEU A 103 -6.06 -10.57 16.74
CA LEU A 103 -7.05 -10.03 17.68
C LEU A 103 -8.13 -9.18 17.00
N SER A 104 -7.77 -8.45 15.95
CA SER A 104 -8.73 -7.68 15.14
C SER A 104 -9.49 -8.52 14.09
N GLY A 105 -9.28 -9.84 14.04
CA GLY A 105 -9.94 -10.72 13.06
C GLY A 105 -9.39 -10.61 11.63
N TYR A 106 -8.18 -10.08 11.45
CA TYR A 106 -7.53 -9.84 10.15
C TYR A 106 -6.22 -10.62 9.96
N ALA A 107 -6.09 -11.79 10.59
CA ALA A 107 -4.92 -12.67 10.44
C ALA A 107 -4.65 -13.07 8.97
N GLY A 108 -5.71 -13.16 8.15
CA GLY A 108 -5.62 -13.53 6.73
C GLY A 108 -5.22 -12.42 5.77
N GLY A 109 -4.54 -11.37 6.24
CA GLY A 109 -4.02 -10.29 5.37
C GLY A 109 -5.05 -9.24 4.93
N LYS A 110 -6.33 -9.38 5.31
CA LYS A 110 -7.38 -8.45 4.90
C LYS A 110 -7.09 -7.00 5.33
N GLY A 111 -6.90 -6.11 4.34
CA GLY A 111 -6.62 -4.70 4.58
C GLY A 111 -5.14 -4.37 4.78
N GLU A 112 -4.23 -5.30 4.48
CA GLU A 112 -2.83 -4.92 4.25
C GLU A 112 -2.73 -3.90 3.11
N PRO A 113 -1.90 -2.84 3.24
CA PRO A 113 -1.79 -1.80 2.23
C PRO A 113 -1.30 -2.33 0.88
N ASP A 114 -1.55 -1.60 -0.18
CA ASP A 114 -1.16 -2.06 -1.52
C ASP A 114 0.34 -2.09 -1.74
N LEU A 115 1.10 -1.13 -1.21
CA LEU A 115 2.54 -1.06 -1.41
C LEU A 115 3.30 -1.05 -0.08
N PHE A 116 4.42 -1.74 -0.08
CA PHE A 116 5.49 -1.58 0.90
C PHE A 116 6.70 -0.94 0.20
N LEU A 117 7.12 0.22 0.70
CA LEU A 117 8.24 1.00 0.18
C LEU A 117 9.32 1.18 1.25
N TYR A 118 10.57 1.27 0.82
CA TYR A 118 11.71 1.56 1.68
C TYR A 118 12.80 2.34 0.93
N MET A 119 13.60 3.07 1.69
CA MET A 119 14.86 3.64 1.22
C MET A 119 16.04 2.93 1.90
N GLU A 120 17.17 2.82 1.21
CA GLU A 120 18.41 2.28 1.81
C GLU A 120 18.91 3.12 3.00
N SER A 121 18.53 4.40 3.05
CA SER A 121 18.83 5.31 4.17
C SER A 121 18.02 5.00 5.44
N GLY A 122 17.08 4.06 5.41
CA GLY A 122 16.31 3.62 6.58
C GLY A 122 14.80 3.92 6.58
N PRO A 123 14.28 5.01 5.98
CA PRO A 123 12.84 5.26 5.92
C PRO A 123 12.03 4.12 5.30
N THR A 124 10.86 3.86 5.86
CA THR A 124 9.90 2.85 5.36
C THR A 124 8.51 3.45 5.29
N LEU A 125 7.74 3.06 4.28
CA LEU A 125 6.44 3.64 3.97
C LEU A 125 5.49 2.56 3.46
N PHE A 126 4.29 2.49 4.02
CA PHE A 126 3.21 1.64 3.52
C PHE A 126 2.10 2.51 2.93
N LEU A 127 1.65 2.19 1.70
CA LEU A 127 0.66 2.97 0.98
C LEU A 127 -0.55 2.13 0.61
N GLU A 128 -1.72 2.63 0.98
CA GLU A 128 -3.00 2.18 0.43
C GLU A 128 -3.36 3.01 -0.80
N ILE A 129 -3.79 2.38 -1.89
CA ILE A 129 -4.07 3.08 -3.15
C ILE A 129 -5.56 3.04 -3.46
N LYS A 130 -6.12 4.23 -3.69
CA LYS A 130 -7.50 4.43 -4.10
C LYS A 130 -7.58 5.11 -5.45
N LYS A 131 -8.71 4.93 -6.10
CA LYS A 131 -9.09 5.57 -7.37
C LYS A 131 -10.60 5.77 -7.37
N GLU A 132 -11.11 6.31 -8.46
CA GLU A 132 -12.54 6.52 -8.64
C GLU A 132 -13.37 5.27 -8.32
N GLY A 133 -14.36 5.43 -7.45
CA GLY A 133 -15.25 4.35 -6.99
C GLY A 133 -14.73 3.57 -5.78
N ASP A 134 -13.45 3.67 -5.44
CA ASP A 134 -12.86 2.95 -4.32
C ASP A 134 -12.89 3.79 -3.03
N ASN A 135 -13.24 3.14 -1.92
CA ASN A 135 -13.22 3.74 -0.59
C ASN A 135 -12.23 2.99 0.31
N VAL A 136 -11.68 3.71 1.29
CA VAL A 136 -10.83 3.12 2.32
C VAL A 136 -11.69 2.33 3.29
N ALA A 137 -11.41 1.04 3.41
CA ALA A 137 -12.14 0.15 4.29
C ALA A 137 -11.65 0.28 5.74
N PRO A 138 -12.51 0.01 6.75
CA PRO A 138 -12.09 0.02 8.16
C PRO A 138 -10.88 -0.88 8.44
N ALA A 139 -10.83 -2.07 7.84
CA ALA A 139 -9.70 -3.00 8.00
C ALA A 139 -8.36 -2.43 7.50
N GLN A 140 -8.39 -1.54 6.51
CA GLN A 140 -7.21 -0.87 5.97
C GLN A 140 -6.74 0.21 6.94
N LEU A 141 -7.65 1.04 7.44
CA LEU A 141 -7.30 2.05 8.45
C LEU A 141 -6.75 1.41 9.73
N THR A 142 -7.35 0.31 10.19
CA THR A 142 -6.82 -0.46 11.33
C THR A 142 -5.41 -0.99 11.05
N CYS A 143 -5.16 -1.50 9.84
CA CYS A 143 -3.82 -1.95 9.47
C CYS A 143 -2.80 -0.80 9.47
N LEU A 144 -3.15 0.35 8.90
CA LEU A 144 -2.27 1.53 8.88
C LEU A 144 -1.97 2.03 10.31
N ALA A 145 -2.96 2.03 11.21
CA ALA A 145 -2.74 2.39 12.62
C ALA A 145 -1.78 1.41 13.31
N GLN A 146 -1.93 0.10 13.08
CA GLN A 146 -1.04 -0.94 13.60
C GLN A 146 0.37 -0.82 13.04
N ILE A 147 0.52 -0.57 11.74
CA ILE A 147 1.82 -0.36 11.10
C ILE A 147 2.51 0.85 11.73
N LYS A 148 1.82 2.00 11.80
CA LYS A 148 2.40 3.23 12.34
C LYS A 148 2.79 3.10 13.81
N SER A 149 1.96 2.44 14.61
CA SER A 149 2.19 2.34 16.06
C SER A 149 3.18 1.24 16.45
N ILE A 150 3.18 0.09 15.77
CA ILE A 150 3.94 -1.10 16.20
C ILE A 150 5.25 -1.20 15.42
N LEU A 151 5.17 -1.04 14.10
CA LEU A 151 6.35 -1.11 13.23
C LEU A 151 7.11 0.21 13.18
N GLU A 152 6.48 1.31 13.61
CA GLU A 152 7.01 2.68 13.56
C GLU A 152 7.36 3.13 12.13
N ALA A 153 6.76 2.48 11.12
CA ALA A 153 6.88 2.85 9.72
C ALA A 153 5.92 4.00 9.37
N ASP A 154 6.25 4.77 8.34
CA ASP A 154 5.30 5.74 7.80
C ASP A 154 4.18 5.06 7.03
N VAL A 155 3.03 5.73 7.00
CA VAL A 155 1.80 5.24 6.37
C VAL A 155 1.16 6.35 5.57
N GLY A 156 0.53 6.00 4.47
CA GLY A 156 -0.18 6.96 3.63
C GLY A 156 -1.31 6.33 2.83
N ILE A 157 -2.17 7.20 2.33
CA ILE A 157 -3.22 6.84 1.36
C ILE A 157 -2.97 7.70 0.13
N VAL A 158 -2.89 7.04 -1.03
CA VAL A 158 -2.77 7.72 -2.33
C VAL A 158 -4.11 7.63 -3.03
N TYR A 159 -4.63 8.76 -3.50
CA TYR A 159 -5.75 8.78 -4.43
C TYR A 159 -5.23 9.07 -5.84
N LEU A 160 -5.49 8.15 -6.76
CA LEU A 160 -5.19 8.31 -8.18
C LEU A 160 -6.33 9.02 -8.89
N ALA A 161 -6.07 10.25 -9.33
CA ALA A 161 -6.99 11.04 -10.13
C ALA A 161 -6.56 11.00 -11.60
N LYS A 162 -7.53 10.89 -12.51
CA LYS A 162 -7.23 11.11 -13.93
C LYS A 162 -6.99 12.61 -14.16
N TYR A 163 -6.07 12.99 -15.04
CA TYR A 163 -5.86 14.41 -15.35
C TYR A 163 -7.17 15.15 -15.68
N GLY A 164 -7.34 16.31 -15.04
CA GLY A 164 -8.52 17.16 -15.17
C GLY A 164 -9.73 16.71 -14.34
N GLN A 165 -9.63 15.59 -13.61
CA GLN A 165 -10.65 15.17 -12.66
C GLN A 165 -10.54 16.03 -11.40
N GLN A 166 -11.60 16.78 -11.09
CA GLN A 166 -11.68 17.47 -9.81
C GLN A 166 -11.87 16.43 -8.69
N TYR A 167 -10.95 16.42 -7.73
CA TYR A 167 -11.04 15.59 -6.55
C TYR A 167 -10.55 16.37 -5.32
N LYS A 168 -11.28 16.23 -4.21
CA LYS A 168 -10.88 16.79 -2.92
C LYS A 168 -10.33 15.67 -2.07
N ALA A 169 -9.04 15.77 -1.71
CA ALA A 169 -8.39 14.84 -0.80
C ALA A 169 -9.18 14.69 0.50
N LYS A 170 -9.45 13.44 0.89
CA LYS A 170 -10.08 13.11 2.16
C LYS A 170 -9.02 13.04 3.26
N THR A 171 -9.45 13.26 4.48
CA THR A 171 -8.62 13.06 5.67
C THR A 171 -9.24 11.96 6.53
N TYR A 172 -8.38 11.13 7.08
CA TYR A 172 -8.74 10.02 7.97
C TYR A 172 -8.03 10.21 9.30
N GLU A 173 -8.70 9.83 10.38
CA GLU A 173 -8.10 9.77 11.71
C GLU A 173 -7.68 8.33 11.99
N LEU A 174 -6.45 8.15 12.48
CA LEU A 174 -5.95 6.89 13.02
C LEU A 174 -5.75 7.05 14.53
N ASP A 175 -6.39 6.19 15.31
CA ASP A 175 -6.10 6.03 16.72
C ASP A 175 -5.01 4.96 16.91
N LEU A 176 -3.84 5.40 17.36
CA LEU A 176 -2.67 4.55 17.54
C LEU A 176 -2.67 3.76 18.85
N GLU A 177 -3.58 4.07 19.79
CA GLU A 177 -3.74 3.28 21.02
C GLU A 177 -4.75 2.15 20.84
N THR A 178 -5.86 2.44 20.15
CA THR A 178 -6.95 1.48 19.94
C THR A 178 -6.87 0.76 18.60
N PHE A 179 -5.99 1.22 17.69
CA PHE A 179 -5.86 0.74 16.31
C PHE A 179 -7.12 0.88 15.46
N VAL A 180 -8.04 1.76 15.86
CA VAL A 180 -9.24 2.06 15.06
C VAL A 180 -8.95 3.26 14.18
N GLY A 181 -9.49 3.26 12.96
CA GLY A 181 -9.48 4.47 12.14
C GLY A 181 -10.85 4.81 11.59
N HIS A 182 -11.05 6.10 11.38
CA HIS A 182 -12.31 6.68 10.96
C HIS A 182 -12.09 7.68 9.83
N PRO A 183 -13.00 7.78 8.86
CA PRO A 183 -13.04 8.97 8.00
C PRO A 183 -13.23 10.19 8.90
N GLN A 184 -12.40 11.22 8.73
CA GLN A 184 -12.65 12.47 9.41
C GLN A 184 -13.84 13.13 8.73
N VAL A 185 -14.95 13.29 9.47
CA VAL A 185 -16.09 14.06 8.98
C VAL A 185 -15.64 15.52 9.00
N ALA A 186 -15.55 16.12 7.81
CA ALA A 186 -15.21 17.54 7.64
C ALA A 186 -16.30 18.44 8.23
#